data_AF-A0A0F7RRF3-F1
#
_entry.id   AF-A0A0F7RRF3-F1
#
_cell.length_a   1.000
_cell.length_b   1.000
_cell.length_c   1.000
_cell.angle_alpha   90.00
_cell.angle_beta   90.00
_cell.angle_gamma   90.00
#
_symmetry.space_group_name_H-M   'P 1'
#
loop_
_entity.id
_entity.type
_entity.pdbx_description
1 polymer ?
#
loop_
_entity_poly.entity_id
_entity_poly.type
_entity_poly.pdbx_seq_one_letter_code
_entity_poly.pdbx_strand_id
1 'polypeptide(L)'
;SRPLKVTPPIEQVASLLDMRIISPGKRSLLYQMGFPIYSLTTHISTLLDKGWTIIVIDELITGKSGPKQRAVSQVYSPGCNLEDCSELSYVISIYFKDDLLGITLFSAMNGHSIMFPVYWVDRDKVARLLISYRIKEVVIWADSEPDSGILNKIYGLLIGWNLFPSEPNVEIEVMGETLTPSGG
;
A
#
# COMPACT_ATOMS: atom_id res chain seq x y z
N SER A 1 -7.93 21.71 19.18
CA SER A 1 -6.87 20.71 18.96
C SER A 1 -5.92 21.24 17.91
N ARG A 2 -4.60 21.33 18.18
CA ARG A 2 -3.63 21.70 17.14
C ARG A 2 -3.65 20.62 16.05
N PRO A 3 -3.62 20.96 14.75
CA PRO A 3 -3.47 19.95 13.73
C PRO A 3 -2.13 19.23 13.99
N LEU A 4 -2.17 17.91 14.10
CA LEU A 4 -0.97 17.07 14.11
C LEU A 4 -0.15 17.46 12.88
N LYS A 5 1.01 18.07 13.11
CA LYS A 5 1.92 18.48 12.05
C LYS A 5 2.37 17.19 11.37
N VAL A 6 1.78 16.89 10.21
CA VAL A 6 2.11 15.70 9.43
C VAL A 6 3.58 15.80 9.06
N THR A 7 4.38 14.90 9.59
CA THR A 7 5.81 14.80 9.31
C THR A 7 5.97 14.51 7.81
N PRO A 8 6.81 15.24 7.06
CA PRO A 8 7.05 14.96 5.65
C PRO A 8 7.44 13.49 5.40
N PRO A 9 7.01 12.85 4.31
CA PRO A 9 7.32 11.44 4.04
C PRO A 9 8.83 11.13 4.10
N ILE A 10 9.69 12.04 3.61
CA ILE A 10 11.14 11.88 3.69
C ILE A 10 11.67 11.86 5.13
N GLU A 11 11.07 12.62 6.05
CA GLU A 11 11.42 12.61 7.48
C GLU A 11 10.94 11.34 8.18
N GLN A 12 9.78 10.82 7.77
CA GLN A 12 9.27 9.53 8.26
C GLN A 12 10.18 8.38 7.83
N VAL A 13 10.50 8.29 6.53
CA VAL A 13 11.39 7.25 5.99
C VAL A 13 12.79 7.38 6.59
N ALA A 14 13.32 8.60 6.73
CA ALA A 14 14.61 8.82 7.38
C ALA A 14 14.62 8.34 8.84
N SER A 15 13.55 8.59 9.60
CA SER A 15 13.41 8.09 10.97
C SER A 15 13.28 6.58 11.04
N LEU A 16 12.62 5.94 10.06
CA LEU A 16 12.44 4.49 10.02
C LEU A 16 13.73 3.76 9.68
N LEU A 17 14.56 4.35 8.81
CA LEU A 17 15.80 3.76 8.32
C LEU A 17 17.05 4.25 9.07
N ASP A 18 16.88 5.09 10.09
CA ASP A 18 17.97 5.79 10.80
C ASP A 18 18.95 6.50 9.84
N MET A 19 18.39 7.23 8.88
CA MET A 19 19.13 7.89 7.82
C MET A 19 19.17 9.40 8.00
N ARG A 20 20.28 9.99 7.55
CA ARG A 20 20.46 11.44 7.58
C ARG A 20 19.89 12.07 6.32
N ILE A 21 19.03 13.08 6.52
CA ILE A 21 18.59 13.97 5.44
C ILE A 21 19.68 15.00 5.17
N ILE A 22 20.01 15.17 3.89
CA ILE A 22 21.01 16.11 3.39
C ILE A 22 20.33 17.08 2.43
N SER A 23 20.70 18.36 2.50
CA SER A 23 20.36 19.35 1.46
C SER A 23 21.58 19.58 0.57
N PRO A 24 21.53 19.32 -0.75
CA PRO A 24 22.68 19.41 -1.65
C PRO A 24 23.16 20.85 -1.94
N GLY A 25 22.56 21.87 -1.31
CA GLY A 25 23.09 23.24 -1.38
C GLY A 25 22.29 24.23 -0.52
N LYS A 26 22.93 25.36 -0.14
CA LYS A 26 22.35 26.42 0.70
C LYS A 26 21.09 27.11 0.13
N ARG A 27 20.77 26.87 -1.15
CA ARG A 27 19.59 27.40 -1.86
C ARG A 27 18.63 26.32 -2.36
N SER A 28 18.94 25.04 -2.11
CA SER A 28 18.09 23.93 -2.53
C SER A 28 17.05 23.64 -1.46
N LEU A 29 15.76 23.73 -1.82
CA LEU A 29 14.65 23.26 -0.97
C LEU A 29 14.47 21.74 -1.04
N LEU A 30 15.27 21.05 -1.87
CA LEU A 30 15.18 19.61 -2.03
C LEU A 30 15.99 18.91 -0.95
N TYR A 31 15.28 18.25 -0.05
CA TYR A 31 15.83 17.29 0.88
C TYR A 31 16.14 15.99 0.14
N GLN A 32 17.31 15.42 0.41
CA GLN A 32 17.78 14.18 -0.19
C GLN A 32 18.18 13.19 0.91
N MET A 33 17.96 11.92 0.63
CA MET A 33 18.36 10.80 1.45
C MET A 33 18.74 9.65 0.51
N GLY A 34 19.67 8.80 0.93
CA GLY A 34 20.06 7.66 0.13
C GLY A 34 20.95 6.70 0.91
N PHE A 35 21.11 5.52 0.33
CA PHE A 35 21.90 4.42 0.85
C PHE A 35 22.52 3.65 -0.31
N PRO A 36 23.59 2.89 -0.08
CA PRO A 36 24.22 2.11 -1.14
C PRO A 36 23.35 0.93 -1.58
N ILE A 37 23.37 0.60 -2.87
CA ILE A 37 22.44 -0.38 -3.47
C ILE A 37 22.48 -1.77 -2.82
N TYR A 38 23.62 -2.17 -2.24
CA TYR A 38 23.75 -3.48 -1.60
C TYR A 38 22.88 -3.62 -0.34
N SER A 39 22.43 -2.51 0.28
CA SER A 39 21.53 -2.55 1.45
C SER A 39 20.05 -2.43 1.07
N LEU A 40 19.73 -2.44 -0.23
CA LEU A 40 18.38 -2.26 -0.76
C LEU A 40 17.39 -3.27 -0.17
N THR A 41 17.69 -4.56 -0.24
CA THR A 41 16.82 -5.62 0.27
C THR A 41 16.48 -5.42 1.75
N THR A 42 17.47 -5.10 2.59
CA THR A 42 17.25 -4.87 4.03
C THR A 42 16.33 -3.68 4.31
N HIS A 43 16.51 -2.58 3.59
CA HIS A 43 15.65 -1.41 3.74
C HIS A 43 14.24 -1.65 3.18
N ILE A 44 14.13 -2.43 2.11
CA ILE A 44 12.83 -2.86 1.55
C ILE A 44 12.05 -3.64 2.61
N SER A 45 12.64 -4.67 3.22
CA SER A 45 11.98 -5.45 4.28
C SER A 45 11.52 -4.54 5.44
N THR A 46 12.39 -3.65 5.91
CA THR A 46 12.09 -2.74 7.02
C THR A 46 10.90 -1.81 6.71
N LEU A 47 10.83 -1.30 5.49
CA LEU A 47 9.75 -0.41 5.05
C LEU A 47 8.43 -1.17 4.83
N LEU A 48 8.48 -2.37 4.26
CA LEU A 48 7.30 -3.22 4.05
C LEU A 48 6.70 -3.67 5.39
N ASP A 49 7.52 -3.98 6.39
CA ASP A 49 7.08 -4.31 7.76
C ASP A 49 6.33 -3.15 8.41
N LYS A 50 6.59 -1.93 7.96
CA LYS A 50 5.90 -0.70 8.40
C LYS A 50 4.71 -0.34 7.52
N GLY A 51 4.38 -1.16 6.53
CA GLY A 51 3.23 -0.99 5.65
C GLY A 51 3.47 -0.06 4.46
N TRP A 52 4.72 0.29 4.13
CA TRP A 52 5.03 1.17 3.00
C TRP A 52 5.07 0.39 1.68
N THR A 53 4.51 0.97 0.63
CA THR A 53 4.70 0.51 -0.75
C THR A 53 5.95 1.17 -1.34
N ILE A 54 6.82 0.37 -1.96
CA ILE A 54 8.13 0.80 -2.45
C ILE A 54 8.18 0.61 -3.96
N ILE A 55 8.57 1.67 -4.66
CA ILE A 55 8.73 1.68 -6.11
C ILE A 55 10.21 1.80 -6.42
N VAL A 56 10.80 0.78 -7.06
CA VAL A 56 12.18 0.79 -7.51
C VAL A 56 12.24 1.33 -8.93
N ILE A 57 13.06 2.36 -9.12
CA ILE A 57 13.25 3.03 -10.41
C ILE A 57 14.70 2.87 -10.83
N ASP A 58 14.93 2.01 -11.81
CA ASP A 58 16.25 1.72 -12.35
C ASP A 58 16.55 2.48 -13.64
N GLU A 59 17.83 2.57 -13.95
CA GLU A 59 18.31 3.14 -15.19
C GLU A 59 18.14 2.14 -16.35
N LEU A 60 17.51 2.60 -17.43
CA LEU A 60 17.45 1.88 -18.70
C LEU A 60 18.78 2.05 -19.44
N ILE A 61 19.49 0.95 -19.68
CA ILE A 61 20.74 0.92 -20.46
C ILE A 61 20.42 1.27 -21.91
N THR A 62 20.44 2.56 -22.27
CA THR A 62 20.03 3.04 -23.60
C THR A 62 21.19 3.37 -24.53
N GLY A 63 22.44 3.35 -24.05
CA GLY A 63 23.64 3.61 -24.87
C GLY A 63 23.73 5.00 -25.51
N LYS A 64 22.81 5.92 -25.17
CA LYS A 64 22.73 7.29 -25.71
C LYS A 64 23.43 8.27 -24.79
N SER A 65 24.06 9.31 -25.35
CA SER A 65 24.57 10.44 -24.57
C SER A 65 23.42 11.35 -24.14
N GLY A 66 23.33 11.65 -22.84
CA GLY A 66 22.28 12.49 -22.26
C GLY A 66 21.81 12.01 -20.89
N PRO A 67 20.75 12.62 -20.33
CA PRO A 67 20.12 12.15 -19.10
C PRO A 67 19.69 10.70 -19.26
N LYS A 68 20.19 9.87 -18.35
CA LYS A 68 19.93 8.44 -18.31
C LYS A 68 18.42 8.20 -18.17
N GLN A 69 17.83 7.46 -19.09
CA GLN A 69 16.40 7.13 -19.03
C GLN A 69 16.17 6.21 -17.84
N ARG A 70 15.07 6.42 -17.11
CA ARG A 70 14.72 5.63 -15.93
C ARG A 70 13.32 5.05 -16.08
N ALA A 71 13.12 3.84 -15.58
CA ALA A 71 11.82 3.18 -15.58
C ALA A 71 11.60 2.46 -14.26
N VAL A 72 10.33 2.29 -13.89
CA VAL A 72 9.95 1.44 -12.76
C VAL A 72 10.33 0.00 -13.13
N SER A 73 11.25 -0.57 -12.37
CA SER A 73 11.66 -1.96 -12.54
C SER A 73 10.81 -2.88 -11.68
N GLN A 74 10.49 -2.46 -10.44
CA GLN A 74 9.80 -3.28 -9.46
C GLN A 74 8.90 -2.43 -8.56
N VAL A 75 7.80 -3.03 -8.09
CA VAL A 75 6.91 -2.47 -7.07
C VAL A 75 6.75 -3.51 -5.97
N TYR A 76 7.08 -3.14 -4.75
CA TYR A 76 6.94 -3.97 -3.57
C TYR A 76 5.81 -3.41 -2.70
N SER A 77 4.77 -4.20 -2.48
CA SER A 77 3.72 -3.92 -1.50
C SER A 77 3.77 -4.93 -0.36
N PRO A 78 3.22 -4.61 0.82
CA PRO A 78 3.20 -5.53 1.97
C PRO A 78 2.56 -6.90 1.66
N GLY A 79 1.60 -6.97 0.74
CA GLY A 79 0.97 -8.22 0.31
C GLY A 79 1.67 -8.97 -0.83
N CYS A 80 2.61 -8.32 -1.52
CA CYS A 80 3.28 -8.87 -2.71
C CYS A 80 4.79 -9.12 -2.52
N ASN A 81 5.30 -9.09 -1.29
CA ASN A 81 6.71 -9.35 -1.02
C ASN A 81 7.04 -10.85 -1.16
N LEU A 82 7.85 -11.19 -2.18
CA LEU A 82 8.29 -12.57 -2.45
C LEU A 82 9.59 -12.95 -1.73
N GLU A 83 10.25 -12.00 -1.04
CA GLU A 83 11.57 -12.25 -0.44
C GLU A 83 11.50 -12.68 1.04
N ASP A 84 10.37 -12.48 1.73
CA ASP A 84 10.17 -12.85 3.15
C ASP A 84 9.10 -13.93 3.31
N CYS A 85 9.48 -15.19 3.08
CA CYS A 85 8.54 -16.29 2.80
C CYS A 85 8.51 -17.39 3.89
N SER A 86 8.29 -17.03 5.16
CA SER A 86 8.04 -18.05 6.19
C SER A 86 6.59 -18.57 6.18
N GLU A 87 5.63 -17.75 5.76
CA GLU A 87 4.20 -18.06 5.72
C GLU A 87 3.52 -17.42 4.51
N LEU A 88 2.36 -17.94 4.08
CA LEU A 88 1.59 -17.38 2.97
C LEU A 88 0.87 -16.10 3.39
N SER A 89 1.19 -14.99 2.73
CA SER A 89 0.45 -13.73 2.83
C SER A 89 -0.61 -13.61 1.75
N TYR A 90 -1.77 -13.06 2.11
CA TYR A 90 -2.87 -12.83 1.18
C TYR A 90 -3.21 -11.35 1.05
N VAL A 91 -3.53 -10.95 -0.18
CA VAL A 91 -4.22 -9.71 -0.52
C VAL A 91 -5.71 -10.04 -0.61
N ILE A 92 -6.55 -9.28 0.08
CA ILE A 92 -8.00 -9.37 -0.08
C ILE A 92 -8.48 -8.25 -1.00
N SER A 93 -9.29 -8.58 -2.00
CA SER A 93 -10.06 -7.61 -2.76
C SER A 93 -11.52 -7.70 -2.38
N ILE A 94 -12.12 -6.55 -2.06
CA ILE A 94 -13.52 -6.43 -1.67
C ILE A 94 -14.24 -5.56 -2.68
N TYR A 95 -15.26 -6.15 -3.29
CA TYR A 95 -16.23 -5.47 -4.13
C TYR A 95 -17.56 -5.41 -3.39
N PHE A 96 -18.21 -4.25 -3.36
CA PHE A 96 -19.53 -4.11 -2.76
C PHE A 96 -20.52 -3.56 -3.78
N LYS A 97 -21.62 -4.29 -3.98
CA LYS A 97 -22.73 -3.86 -4.84
C LYS A 97 -24.05 -4.24 -4.20
N ASP A 98 -24.91 -3.24 -4.00
CA ASP A 98 -26.21 -3.38 -3.33
C ASP A 98 -26.06 -4.01 -1.94
N ASP A 99 -26.41 -5.30 -1.79
CA ASP A 99 -26.26 -6.08 -0.55
C ASP A 99 -25.31 -7.28 -0.72
N LEU A 100 -24.52 -7.31 -1.79
CA LEU A 100 -23.59 -8.39 -2.10
C LEU A 100 -22.14 -7.93 -1.97
N LEU A 101 -21.37 -8.69 -1.19
CA LEU A 101 -19.94 -8.52 -0.99
C LEU A 101 -19.20 -9.58 -1.84
N GLY A 102 -18.51 -9.15 -2.88
CA GLY A 102 -17.57 -10.00 -3.62
C GLY A 102 -16.22 -9.99 -2.89
N ILE A 103 -15.79 -11.14 -2.39
CA ILE A 103 -14.50 -11.28 -1.73
C ILE A 103 -13.58 -12.13 -2.59
N THR A 104 -12.38 -11.62 -2.86
CA THR A 104 -11.30 -12.36 -3.51
C THR A 104 -10.08 -12.36 -2.61
N LEU A 105 -9.49 -13.52 -2.36
CA LEU A 105 -8.21 -13.70 -1.68
C LEU A 105 -7.18 -14.15 -2.71
N PHE A 106 -6.04 -13.47 -2.77
CA PHE A 106 -4.96 -13.80 -3.68
C PHE A 106 -3.62 -13.81 -2.96
N SER A 107 -2.82 -14.84 -3.18
CA SER A 107 -1.42 -14.92 -2.72
C SER A 107 -0.49 -14.88 -3.91
N ALA A 108 0.29 -13.79 -4.01
CA ALA A 108 1.30 -13.63 -5.05
C ALA A 108 2.42 -14.67 -4.97
N MET A 109 2.66 -15.23 -3.77
CA MET A 109 3.74 -16.19 -3.51
C MET A 109 3.55 -17.53 -4.22
N ASN A 110 2.32 -18.02 -4.28
CA ASN A 110 2.01 -19.35 -4.83
C ASN A 110 0.91 -19.32 -5.91
N GLY A 111 0.37 -18.14 -6.22
CA GLY A 111 -0.74 -17.96 -7.16
C GLY A 111 -2.08 -18.48 -6.65
N HIS A 112 -2.20 -18.83 -5.37
CA HIS A 112 -3.44 -19.34 -4.80
C HIS A 112 -4.49 -18.23 -4.75
N SER A 113 -5.65 -18.49 -5.37
CA SER A 113 -6.75 -17.55 -5.45
C SER A 113 -8.07 -18.21 -5.04
N ILE A 114 -8.84 -17.53 -4.19
CA ILE A 114 -10.19 -17.93 -3.81
C ILE A 114 -11.11 -16.74 -4.05
N MET A 115 -12.25 -16.97 -4.70
CA MET A 115 -13.29 -15.96 -4.89
C MET A 115 -14.63 -16.50 -4.43
N PHE A 116 -15.35 -15.75 -3.61
CA PHE A 116 -16.71 -16.10 -3.21
C PHE A 116 -17.57 -14.85 -2.92
N PRO A 117 -18.86 -14.89 -3.27
CA PRO A 117 -19.81 -13.85 -2.88
C PRO A 117 -20.37 -14.11 -1.48
N VAL A 118 -20.68 -13.04 -0.76
CA VAL A 118 -21.31 -13.07 0.57
C VAL A 118 -22.42 -12.03 0.62
N TYR A 119 -23.63 -12.45 0.96
CA TYR A 119 -24.69 -11.47 1.24
C TYR A 119 -24.38 -10.68 2.51
N TRP A 120 -24.70 -9.39 2.54
CA TRP A 120 -24.42 -8.51 3.67
C TRP A 120 -24.99 -9.02 4.99
N VAL A 121 -26.15 -9.70 4.96
CA VAL A 121 -26.76 -10.34 6.14
C VAL A 121 -25.90 -11.45 6.75
N ASP A 122 -25.05 -12.08 5.94
CA ASP A 122 -24.21 -13.23 6.30
C ASP A 122 -22.73 -12.86 6.47
N ARG A 123 -22.40 -11.55 6.43
CA ARG A 123 -21.03 -11.03 6.48
C ARG A 123 -20.20 -11.59 7.65
N ASP A 124 -20.79 -11.76 8.83
CA ASP A 124 -20.04 -12.23 10.01
C ASP A 124 -19.67 -13.72 9.94
N LYS A 125 -20.32 -14.50 9.07
CA LYS A 125 -20.01 -15.93 8.89
C LYS A 125 -18.63 -16.14 8.26
N VAL A 126 -18.17 -15.21 7.42
CA VAL A 126 -16.89 -15.34 6.71
C VAL A 126 -15.70 -14.77 7.49
N ALA A 127 -15.94 -14.03 8.57
CA ALA A 127 -14.89 -13.42 9.39
C ALA A 127 -13.84 -14.46 9.86
N ARG A 128 -14.30 -15.61 10.38
CA ARG A 128 -13.41 -16.68 10.86
C ARG A 128 -12.54 -17.27 9.75
N LEU A 129 -13.10 -17.37 8.53
CA LEU A 129 -12.35 -17.83 7.37
C LEU A 129 -11.26 -16.81 7.02
N LEU A 130 -11.61 -15.53 6.94
CA LEU A 130 -10.66 -14.47 6.57
C LEU A 130 -9.53 -14.29 7.58
N ILE A 131 -9.82 -14.42 8.88
CA ILE A 131 -8.80 -14.36 9.95
C ILE A 131 -7.74 -15.46 9.75
N SER A 132 -8.11 -16.62 9.19
CA SER A 132 -7.16 -17.73 8.97
C SER A 132 -6.17 -17.47 7.82
N TYR A 133 -6.46 -16.55 6.91
CA TYR A 133 -5.67 -16.29 5.71
C TYR A 133 -4.61 -15.19 5.85
N ARG A 134 -4.29 -14.72 7.08
CA ARG A 134 -3.23 -13.72 7.35
C ARG A 134 -3.14 -12.61 6.29
N ILE A 135 -4.24 -11.86 6.18
CA ILE A 135 -4.37 -10.78 5.19
C ILE A 135 -3.39 -9.65 5.53
N LYS A 136 -2.61 -9.21 4.53
CA LYS A 136 -1.61 -8.13 4.67
C LYS A 136 -2.01 -6.83 4.00
N GLU A 137 -2.91 -6.91 3.02
CA GLU A 137 -3.29 -5.79 2.18
C GLU A 137 -4.75 -5.95 1.74
N VAL A 138 -5.49 -4.84 1.66
CA VAL A 138 -6.90 -4.80 1.23
C VAL A 138 -7.01 -3.87 0.05
N VAL A 139 -7.62 -4.35 -1.03
CA VAL A 139 -8.03 -3.55 -2.17
C VAL A 139 -9.54 -3.43 -2.15
N ILE A 140 -10.06 -2.22 -2.01
CA ILE A 140 -11.51 -1.98 -2.02
C ILE A 140 -11.87 -1.33 -3.34
N TRP A 141 -12.81 -1.94 -4.07
CA TRP A 141 -13.40 -1.33 -5.26
C TRP A 141 -14.66 -0.55 -4.90
N ALA A 142 -14.75 0.69 -5.39
CA ALA A 142 -15.94 1.54 -5.28
C ALA A 142 -16.30 2.12 -6.66
N ASP A 143 -17.52 1.88 -7.12
CA ASP A 143 -18.01 2.24 -8.48
C ASP A 143 -18.37 3.74 -8.66
N SER A 144 -18.34 4.57 -7.61
CA SER A 144 -18.68 6.01 -7.70
C SER A 144 -17.73 6.87 -6.86
N GLU A 145 -17.73 8.20 -7.09
CA GLU A 145 -17.12 9.22 -6.20
C GLU A 145 -17.16 8.73 -4.77
N PRO A 146 -16.04 8.77 -4.02
CA PRO A 146 -15.82 8.00 -2.80
C PRO A 146 -17.06 8.10 -1.93
N ASP A 147 -17.94 7.11 -2.07
CA ASP A 147 -19.26 7.16 -1.48
C ASP A 147 -18.97 6.79 -0.04
N SER A 148 -18.65 7.82 0.74
CA SER A 148 -17.96 7.69 2.02
C SER A 148 -18.70 6.71 2.94
N GLY A 149 -20.02 6.55 2.74
CA GLY A 149 -20.83 5.53 3.38
C GLY A 149 -20.40 4.08 3.10
N ILE A 150 -20.09 3.70 1.86
CA ILE A 150 -19.67 2.33 1.50
C ILE A 150 -18.26 2.05 2.03
N LEU A 151 -17.33 2.97 1.83
CA LEU A 151 -15.96 2.83 2.36
C LEU A 151 -15.97 2.74 3.89
N ASN A 152 -16.74 3.59 4.58
CA ASN A 152 -16.87 3.52 6.05
C ASN A 152 -17.53 2.22 6.52
N LYS A 153 -18.51 1.68 5.78
CA LYS A 153 -19.12 0.38 6.08
C LYS A 153 -18.11 -0.75 5.97
N ILE A 154 -17.33 -0.80 4.88
CA ILE A 154 -16.29 -1.81 4.68
C ILE A 154 -15.17 -1.63 5.71
N TYR A 155 -14.80 -0.40 6.03
CA TYR A 155 -13.80 -0.12 7.05
C TYR A 155 -14.24 -0.60 8.44
N GLY A 156 -15.46 -0.27 8.85
CA GLY A 156 -16.05 -0.76 10.10
C GLY A 156 -16.17 -2.28 10.15
N LEU A 157 -16.42 -2.92 9.01
CA LEU A 157 -16.43 -4.37 8.86
C LEU A 157 -15.04 -4.98 9.07
N LEU A 158 -14.01 -4.43 8.43
CA LEU A 158 -12.62 -4.90 8.55
C LEU A 158 -12.08 -4.78 9.98
N ILE A 159 -12.43 -3.68 10.68
CA ILE A 159 -12.15 -3.52 12.11
C ILE A 159 -12.95 -4.54 12.92
N GLY A 160 -14.25 -4.68 12.64
CA GLY A 160 -15.13 -5.62 13.35
C GLY A 160 -14.70 -7.08 13.22
N TRP A 161 -14.07 -7.44 12.11
CA TRP A 161 -13.47 -8.75 11.88
C TRP A 161 -12.07 -8.93 12.47
N ASN A 162 -11.52 -7.91 13.15
CA ASN A 162 -10.14 -7.89 13.66
C ASN A 162 -9.09 -8.14 12.57
N LEU A 163 -9.38 -7.78 11.32
CA LEU A 163 -8.40 -7.87 10.23
C LEU A 163 -7.46 -6.66 10.24
N PHE A 164 -7.96 -5.50 10.69
CA PHE A 164 -7.19 -4.25 10.75
C PHE A 164 -7.37 -3.54 12.10
N PRO A 165 -6.34 -2.84 12.59
CA PRO A 165 -6.45 -2.05 13.81
C PRO A 165 -7.42 -0.88 13.64
N SER A 166 -8.06 -0.47 14.74
CA SER A 166 -9.01 0.66 14.79
C SER A 166 -8.37 2.02 14.54
N GLU A 167 -7.05 2.13 14.76
CA GLU A 167 -6.22 3.25 14.32
C GLU A 167 -5.36 2.73 13.16
N PRO A 168 -5.70 3.06 11.91
CA PRO A 168 -4.87 2.67 10.81
C PRO A 168 -3.63 3.57 10.88
N ASN A 169 -2.47 3.01 11.20
CA ASN A 169 -1.20 3.57 10.71
C ASN A 169 -1.09 3.42 9.17
N VAL A 170 -2.20 3.08 8.50
CA VAL A 170 -2.34 2.74 7.10
C VAL A 170 -2.95 3.96 6.42
N GLU A 171 -2.19 4.55 5.51
CA GLU A 171 -2.67 5.60 4.64
C GLU A 171 -3.74 5.01 3.70
N ILE A 172 -4.98 5.52 3.76
CA ILE A 172 -6.03 5.11 2.83
C ILE A 172 -5.74 5.81 1.50
N GLU A 173 -5.06 5.11 0.59
CA GLU A 173 -4.84 5.60 -0.76
C GLU A 173 -6.09 5.37 -1.60
N VAL A 174 -6.88 6.43 -1.82
CA VAL A 174 -8.04 6.40 -2.72
C VAL A 174 -7.54 6.59 -4.15
N MET A 175 -7.40 5.49 -4.90
CA MET A 175 -7.12 5.58 -6.33
C MET A 175 -8.41 5.96 -7.08
N GLY A 176 -8.52 7.23 -7.50
CA GLY A 176 -9.72 7.70 -8.21
C GLY A 176 -9.73 9.15 -8.68
N GLU A 177 -8.87 10.03 -8.17
CA GLU A 177 -8.78 11.39 -8.69
C GLU A 177 -7.78 11.47 -9.85
N THR A 178 -8.26 11.33 -11.08
CA THR A 178 -7.60 11.98 -12.20
C THR A 178 -7.59 13.48 -11.90
N LEU A 179 -6.45 14.01 -11.48
CA LEU A 179 -6.18 15.45 -11.53
C LEU A 179 -6.33 15.87 -12.99
N THR A 180 -7.54 16.30 -13.36
CA THR A 180 -7.72 17.08 -14.58
C THR A 180 -6.98 18.39 -14.31
N PRO A 181 -5.97 18.76 -15.13
CA PRO A 181 -5.38 20.08 -14.99
C PRO A 181 -6.52 21.08 -15.21
N SER A 182 -6.78 21.93 -14.22
CA SER A 182 -7.66 23.08 -14.36
C SER A 182 -7.07 23.98 -15.46
N GLY A 183 -7.55 23.81 -16.69
CA GLY A 183 -7.26 24.70 -17.80
C GLY A 183 -7.85 26.07 -17.51
N GLY A 184 -7.00 27.08 -17.50
CA GLY A 184 -7.38 28.49 -17.62
C GLY A 184 -7.69 28.88 -19.05
#